data_AF-A0A453BRB9-F1
#
_entry.id   AF-A0A453BRB9-F1
#
_cell.length_a   1.000
_cell.length_b   1.000
_cell.length_c   1.000
_cell.angle_alpha   90.00
_cell.angle_beta   90.00
_cell.angle_gamma   90.00
#
_symmetry.space_group_name_H-M   'P 1'
#
loop_
_entity.id
_entity.type
_entity.pdbx_description
1 polymer ?
#
loop_
_entity_poly.entity_id
_entity_poly.type
_entity_poly.pdbx_seq_one_letter_code
_entity_poly.pdbx_strand_id
1 'polypeptide(L)' 'VDRLNTRNMLKRRHYNIGTNLDCLLCGNHVEETVEHLFFHCKFNEHCWHKLNIRWPTAGNHLDMTTHLKTGHRQ' A
#
# COMPACT_ATOMS: atom_id res chain seq x y z
N VAL A 1 -10.41 2.67 15.54
CA VAL A 1 -9.39 3.03 14.54
C VAL A 1 -10.11 3.52 13.31
N ASP A 2 -9.87 4.77 12.91
CA ASP A 2 -10.49 5.34 11.71
C ASP A 2 -9.98 4.63 10.45
N ARG A 3 -10.88 4.34 9.52
CA ARG A 3 -10.54 3.71 8.24
C ARG A 3 -9.99 4.79 7.31
N LEU A 4 -8.76 4.62 6.83
CA LEU A 4 -8.20 5.49 5.81
C LEU A 4 -8.70 5.04 4.43
N ASN A 5 -9.26 5.99 3.68
CA ASN A 5 -9.77 5.79 2.33
C ASN A 5 -8.66 6.08 1.31
N THR A 6 -8.48 5.21 0.32
CA THR A 6 -7.52 5.46 -0.75
C THR A 6 -8.01 6.53 -1.71
N ARG A 7 -7.10 7.27 -2.34
CA ARG A 7 -7.45 8.23 -3.40
C ARG A 7 -8.22 7.58 -4.55
N ASN A 8 -7.84 6.38 -4.98
CA ASN A 8 -8.60 5.62 -5.99
C ASN A 8 -10.06 5.41 -5.56
N MET A 9 -10.30 5.05 -4.29
CA MET A 9 -11.65 4.83 -3.78
C MET A 9 -12.45 6.14 -3.76
N LEU A 10 -11.85 7.23 -3.28
CA LEU A 10 -12.50 8.55 -3.27
C LEU A 10 -12.86 9.01 -4.68
N LYS A 11 -11.97 8.81 -5.66
CA LYS A 11 -12.20 9.10 -7.07
C LYS A 11 -13.37 8.31 -7.64
N ARG A 12 -13.43 7.00 -7.40
CA ARG A 12 -14.54 6.13 -7.87
C ARG A 12 -15.89 6.50 -7.27
N ARG A 13 -15.91 7.14 -6.10
CA ARG A 13 -17.12 7.65 -5.45
C ARG A 13 -17.44 9.10 -5.81
N HIS A 14 -16.75 9.68 -6.80
CA HIS A 14 -16.98 11.04 -7.29
C HIS A 14 -16.78 12.14 -6.23
N TYR A 15 -15.93 11.90 -5.22
CA TYR A 15 -15.52 12.96 -4.31
C TYR A 15 -14.61 13.97 -5.03
N ASN A 16 -14.74 15.25 -4.69
CA ASN A 16 -13.80 16.27 -5.12
C ASN A 16 -12.49 16.15 -4.31
N ILE A 17 -11.49 15.53 -4.92
CA ILE A 17 -10.19 15.25 -4.32
C ILE A 17 -9.09 16.21 -4.83
N GLY A 18 -9.47 17.30 -5.51
CA GLY A 18 -8.52 18.24 -6.12
C GLY A 18 -7.63 17.61 -7.20
N THR A 19 -6.61 18.37 -7.62
CA THR A 19 -5.70 18.02 -8.72
C THR A 19 -4.38 17.40 -8.27
N ASN A 20 -3.95 17.63 -7.03
CA ASN A 20 -2.77 16.98 -6.48
C ASN A 20 -3.10 15.50 -6.23
N LEU A 21 -2.64 14.60 -7.09
CA LEU A 21 -2.91 13.17 -7.00
C LEU A 21 -1.84 12.37 -6.24
N ASP A 22 -0.94 13.05 -5.53
CA ASP A 22 0.18 12.42 -4.85
C ASP A 22 -0.32 11.53 -3.70
N CYS A 23 0.38 10.41 -3.48
CA CYS A 23 0.13 9.57 -2.32
C CYS A 23 0.46 10.33 -1.04
N LEU A 24 -0.46 10.36 -0.07
CA LEU A 24 -0.29 11.12 1.16
C LEU A 24 0.89 10.66 2.02
N LEU A 25 1.26 9.38 1.93
CA LEU A 25 2.30 8.78 2.76
C LEU A 25 3.70 8.95 2.18
N CYS A 26 3.86 8.83 0.86
CA CYS A 26 5.17 8.88 0.21
C CYS A 26 5.42 10.10 -0.67
N GLY A 27 4.41 10.92 -0.94
CA GLY A 27 4.51 12.11 -1.78
C GLY A 27 4.77 11.83 -3.26
N ASN A 28 4.75 10.57 -3.70
CA ASN A 28 4.93 10.24 -5.12
C ASN A 28 3.63 10.49 -5.90
N HIS A 29 3.77 11.00 -7.13
CA HIS A 29 2.67 11.14 -8.07
C HIS A 29 2.31 9.79 -8.70
N VAL A 30 1.60 8.96 -7.95
CA VAL A 30 1.16 7.62 -8.34
C VAL A 30 -0.26 7.37 -7.84
N GLU A 31 -1.01 6.54 -8.55
CA GLU A 31 -2.35 6.17 -8.09
C GLU A 31 -2.27 5.45 -6.74
N GLU A 32 -2.84 6.07 -5.72
CA GLU A 32 -2.95 5.47 -4.41
C GLU A 32 -4.09 4.45 -4.39
N THR A 33 -3.72 3.18 -4.53
CA THR A 33 -4.57 2.00 -4.31
C THR A 33 -4.22 1.31 -2.98
N VAL A 34 -4.97 0.26 -2.63
CA VAL A 34 -4.62 -0.60 -1.48
C VAL A 34 -3.26 -1.27 -1.74
N GLU A 35 -3.03 -1.74 -2.95
CA GLU A 35 -1.77 -2.36 -3.36
C GLU A 35 -0.60 -1.40 -3.23
N HIS A 36 -0.76 -0.14 -3.70
CA HIS A 36 0.25 0.88 -3.49
C HIS A 36 0.52 1.08 -2.00
N LEU A 37 -0.52 1.38 -1.21
CA LEU A 37 -0.37 1.68 0.21
C LEU A 37 0.36 0.56 0.94
N PHE A 38 -0.04 -0.70 0.77
CA PHE A 38 0.53 -1.79 1.56
C PHE A 38 1.87 -2.30 1.04
N PHE A 39 2.10 -2.33 -0.28
CA PHE A 39 3.23 -3.10 -0.83
C PHE A 39 4.25 -2.27 -1.62
N HIS A 40 3.86 -1.12 -2.17
CA HIS A 40 4.74 -0.34 -3.06
C HIS A 40 5.03 1.08 -2.54
N CYS A 41 4.29 1.54 -1.53
CA CYS A 41 4.49 2.85 -0.94
C CYS A 41 5.82 2.85 -0.19
N LYS A 42 6.75 3.71 -0.58
CA LYS A 42 8.06 3.85 0.06
C LYS A 42 7.93 4.02 1.58
N PHE A 43 6.96 4.80 2.04
CA PHE A 43 6.71 4.97 3.48
C PHE A 43 6.43 3.62 4.16
N ASN A 44 5.50 2.84 3.63
CA ASN A 44 5.15 1.54 4.22
C ASN A 44 6.25 0.49 4.02
N GLU A 45 7.02 0.53 2.93
CA GLU A 45 8.20 -0.30 2.77
C GLU A 45 9.20 -0.11 3.93
N HIS A 46 9.47 1.15 4.32
CA HIS A 46 10.30 1.44 5.48
C HIS A 46 9.67 0.93 6.79
N CYS A 47 8.35 1.02 6.94
CA CYS A 47 7.63 0.45 8.10
C CYS A 47 7.79 -1.08 8.16
N TRP A 48 7.61 -1.78 7.05
CA TRP A 48 7.79 -3.23 6.98
C TRP A 48 9.24 -3.65 7.24
N HIS A 49 10.21 -2.89 6.71
CA HIS A 49 11.63 -3.14 6.96
C HIS A 49 11.97 -3.07 8.46
N LYS A 50 11.37 -2.14 9.21
CA LYS A 50 11.54 -2.06 10.68
C LYS A 50 10.98 -3.28 11.42
N LEU A 51 9.98 -3.95 10.83
CA LEU A 51 9.40 -5.18 11.36
C LEU A 51 10.10 -6.45 10.84
N ASN A 52 11.21 -6.31 10.10
CA ASN A 52 11.87 -7.39 9.39
C ASN A 52 10.96 -8.14 8.41
N ILE A 53 9.95 -7.46 7.88
CA ILE A 53 9.06 -7.98 6.84
C ILE A 53 9.56 -7.50 5.47
N ARG A 54 9.75 -8.43 4.55
CA ARG A 54 10.09 -8.14 3.15
C ARG A 54 9.06 -8.74 2.23
N TRP A 55 8.51 -7.91 1.37
CA TRP A 55 7.57 -8.34 0.33
C TRP A 55 8.34 -8.65 -0.97
N PRO A 56 7.93 -9.64 -1.74
CA PRO A 56 8.44 -9.84 -3.11
C PRO A 56 8.22 -8.59 -3.97
N THR A 57 9.16 -8.31 -4.88
CA THR A 57 9.07 -7.14 -5.78
C THR A 57 8.05 -7.32 -6.91
N ALA A 58 7.53 -8.54 -7.09
CA ALA A 58 6.54 -8.89 -8.09
C ALA A 58 5.59 -9.96 -7.55
N GLY A 59 4.34 -9.94 -8.01
CA GLY A 59 3.26 -10.80 -7.53
C GLY A 59 2.03 -9.98 -7.17
N ASN A 60 0.86 -10.60 -7.18
CA ASN A 60 -0.36 -9.95 -6.71
C ASN A 60 -0.42 -9.98 -5.17
N HIS A 61 -1.38 -9.28 -4.56
CA HIS A 61 -1.51 -9.23 -3.10
C HIS A 61 -1.73 -10.61 -2.45
N LEU A 62 -2.33 -11.56 -3.17
CA LEU A 62 -2.58 -12.92 -2.67
C LEU A 62 -1.26 -13.70 -2.60
N ASP A 63 -0.40 -13.52 -3.60
CA ASP A 63 0.95 -14.11 -3.63
C ASP A 63 1.77 -13.55 -2.46
N MET A 64 1.75 -12.22 -2.29
CA MET A 64 2.47 -11.53 -1.22
C MET A 64 2.02 -12.00 0.17
N THR A 65 0.71 -12.05 0.43
CA THR A 65 0.18 -12.48 1.74
C THR A 65 0.42 -13.96 2.04
N THR A 66 0.58 -14.81 1.02
CA THR A 66 0.93 -16.23 1.19
C THR A 66 2.37 -16.41 1.68
N HIS A 67 3.31 -15.59 1.21
CA HIS A 67 4.72 -15.63 1.64
C HIS A 67 4.90 -15.38 3.15
N LEU A 68 4.10 -14.51 3.76
CA LEU A 68 4.18 -14.30 5.21
C LEU A 68 3.74 -15.51 6.03
N LYS A 69 2.75 -16.26 5.54
CA LYS A 69 2.21 -17.43 6.25
C LYS A 69 3.17 -18.61 6.25
N THR A 70 4.01 -18.73 5.21
CA THR A 70 4.99 -19.82 5.10
C THR A 70 6.27 -19.54 5.88
N GLY A 71 6.67 -18.27 6.04
CA GLY A 71 7.86 -17.87 6.80
C GLY A 71 7.73 -17.98 8.33
N HIS A 72 6.51 -17.98 8.87
CA HIS A 72 6.24 -17.96 10.32
C HIS A 72 6.12 -19.36 10.97
N ARG A 73 6.46 -20.43 10.24
CA ARG A 73 6.36 -21.84 10.70
C ARG A 73 7.71 -22.47 11.10
N GLN A 74 8.72 -21.66 11.41
CA GLN A 74 9.98 -22.14 11.98
C GLN A 74 10.12 -21.68 13.43
#